data_AF-A0A951Q5L3-F1
#
_entry.id   AF-A0A951Q5L3-F1
#
_cell.length_a   1.000
_cell.length_b   1.000
_cell.length_c   1.000
_cell.angle_alpha   90.00
_cell.angle_beta   90.00
_cell.angle_gamma   90.00
#
_symmetry.space_group_name_H-M   'P 1'
#
loop_
_entity.id
_entity.type
_entity.pdbx_description
1 polymer ?
#
loop_
_entity_poly.entity_id
_entity_poly.type
_entity_poly.pdbx_seq_one_letter_code
_entity_poly.pdbx_strand_id
1 'polypeptide(L)'
;MMVASNLILSKPEVYETKQIQLTSPILHIGSAISKLSPFEYVATNKRVYLPNPEVLARAFQQRGRLNEYIRRIESQEDQDLTSLLETTFGDNWHNKKDSNEEALFPKHTSSLRWTQQKITDLRPMIRNGFGQLYIPGSSIKGAIRTAIAYHLLKHADKYELSRTQQLSEIEKKLHETIGQIRQRPKFADDKLFMDALFSEFNLIYQGKNALGKTSLQNLDFMRVIQVTDSEPLIEIRVTHKKGKPHFYNLPVTAEVIIISHWEGGKAKYKAPIYTEMVRSVKTKFTISLNKTMLSCFTPKNKIPFETIDDILTICQEFAQDQWDEEHFYWKGIKNTLNAKDTNQQPISLNFDNIRDFYQPEVCSYNLRIGWASGMNGTTVNLLFDPELRKEIRDNCSPRKAPDFEAPKSRRVVALSSREIKFVPGWVKFQEV
;
A
#
# COMPACT_ATOMS: atom_id res chain seq x y z
N MET A 1 -58.11 8.45 30.24
CA MET A 1 -57.17 7.39 29.80
C MET A 1 -56.54 7.89 28.51
N MET A 2 -55.34 8.47 28.58
CA MET A 2 -54.64 9.03 27.41
C MET A 2 -54.03 7.88 26.61
N VAL A 3 -54.39 7.81 25.33
CA VAL A 3 -53.84 6.86 24.36
C VAL A 3 -52.41 7.29 24.07
N ALA A 4 -51.43 6.49 24.52
CA ALA A 4 -50.03 6.70 24.19
C ALA A 4 -49.84 6.42 22.69
N SER A 5 -49.45 7.45 21.94
CA SER A 5 -49.03 7.32 20.55
C SER A 5 -47.74 6.50 20.50
N ASN A 6 -47.77 5.41 19.73
CA ASN A 6 -46.59 4.65 19.34
C ASN A 6 -45.73 5.51 18.39
N LEU A 7 -44.96 6.44 18.94
CA LEU A 7 -43.86 7.09 18.22
C LEU A 7 -42.74 6.06 18.09
N ILE A 8 -42.79 5.30 17.00
CA ILE A 8 -41.64 4.52 16.53
C ILE A 8 -40.55 5.54 16.21
N LEU A 9 -39.59 5.70 17.13
CA LEU A 9 -38.37 6.48 16.92
C LEU A 9 -37.58 5.81 15.79
N SER A 10 -37.75 6.28 14.56
CA SER A 10 -36.82 5.96 13.47
C SER A 10 -35.47 6.58 13.83
N LYS A 11 -34.45 5.74 14.04
CA LYS A 11 -33.08 6.22 14.18
C LYS A 11 -32.76 7.04 12.93
N PRO A 12 -32.38 8.33 13.04
CA PRO A 12 -32.04 9.12 11.87
C PRO A 12 -30.94 8.39 11.09
N GLU A 13 -31.03 8.37 9.76
CA GLU A 13 -29.98 7.87 8.88
C GLU A 13 -28.79 8.84 8.91
N VAL A 14 -28.04 8.77 10.01
CA VAL A 14 -26.86 9.63 10.27
C VAL A 14 -25.71 9.26 9.32
N TYR A 15 -25.71 8.05 8.78
CA TYR A 15 -24.65 7.51 7.94
C TYR A 15 -25.19 6.97 6.62
N GLU A 16 -24.53 7.35 5.52
CA GLU A 16 -24.53 6.55 4.31
C GLU A 16 -23.42 5.50 4.44
N THR A 17 -23.70 4.24 4.13
CA THR A 17 -22.74 3.16 4.28
C THR A 17 -22.78 2.25 3.06
N LYS A 18 -21.61 1.90 2.52
CA LYS A 18 -21.46 0.92 1.43
C LYS A 18 -20.44 -0.15 1.80
N GLN A 19 -20.81 -1.41 1.60
CA GLN A 19 -19.86 -2.52 1.63
C GLN A 19 -19.22 -2.65 0.24
N ILE A 20 -17.89 -2.65 0.21
CA ILE A 20 -17.10 -2.66 -1.01
C ILE A 20 -16.30 -3.95 -1.07
N GLN A 21 -16.43 -4.68 -2.16
CA GLN A 21 -15.50 -5.73 -2.54
C GLN A 21 -14.28 -5.11 -3.21
N LEU A 22 -13.12 -5.34 -2.60
CA LEU A 22 -11.82 -4.96 -3.13
C LEU A 22 -11.19 -6.14 -3.86
N THR A 23 -10.77 -5.91 -5.11
CA THR A 23 -9.97 -6.87 -5.87
C THR A 23 -8.67 -6.28 -6.39
N SER A 24 -7.61 -7.08 -6.45
CA SER A 24 -6.31 -6.66 -6.99
C SER A 24 -5.56 -7.85 -7.59
N PRO A 25 -4.84 -7.68 -8.72
CA PRO A 25 -3.96 -8.74 -9.24
C PRO A 25 -2.87 -9.15 -8.25
N ILE A 26 -2.22 -8.16 -7.61
CA ILE A 26 -1.21 -8.38 -6.59
C ILE A 26 -1.04 -7.14 -5.71
N LEU A 27 -0.92 -7.35 -4.40
CA LEU A 27 -0.86 -6.27 -3.42
C LEU A 27 0.17 -6.53 -2.32
N HIS A 28 0.82 -5.46 -1.87
CA HIS A 28 1.63 -5.43 -0.66
C HIS A 28 1.34 -4.17 0.14
N ILE A 29 0.88 -4.36 1.37
CA ILE A 29 0.82 -3.32 2.40
C ILE A 29 1.87 -3.65 3.45
N GLY A 30 2.90 -2.81 3.57
CA GLY A 30 4.01 -3.06 4.49
C GLY A 30 3.56 -3.07 5.94
N SER A 31 4.20 -3.92 6.75
CA SER A 31 4.03 -3.88 8.21
C SER A 31 4.88 -2.76 8.84
N ALA A 32 4.71 -2.53 10.16
CA ALA A 32 5.60 -1.65 10.92
C ALA A 32 7.07 -2.13 10.87
N ILE A 33 7.29 -3.44 10.77
CA ILE A 33 8.59 -4.06 10.55
C ILE A 33 8.91 -3.96 9.05
N SER A 34 9.94 -3.17 8.73
CA SER A 34 10.32 -2.90 7.34
C SER A 34 11.12 -4.02 6.67
N LYS A 35 11.78 -4.87 7.47
CA LYS A 35 12.64 -5.96 7.04
C LYS A 35 12.70 -7.03 8.13
N LEU A 36 12.57 -8.29 7.76
CA LEU A 36 12.82 -9.44 8.62
C LEU A 36 14.31 -9.80 8.65
N SER A 37 14.78 -10.15 9.83
CA SER A 37 16.06 -10.82 10.08
C SER A 37 16.05 -12.24 9.49
N PRO A 38 17.20 -12.78 9.04
CA PRO A 38 17.31 -14.18 8.59
C PRO A 38 16.81 -15.23 9.59
N PHE A 39 16.71 -14.90 10.89
CA PHE A 39 16.20 -15.80 11.93
C PHE A 39 14.69 -15.71 12.15
N GLU A 40 14.01 -14.75 11.52
CA GLU A 40 12.55 -14.55 11.64
C GLU A 40 11.77 -15.28 10.54
N TYR A 41 12.46 -15.96 9.61
CA TYR A 41 11.83 -16.76 8.57
C TYR A 41 12.72 -17.92 8.13
N VAL A 42 12.10 -18.91 7.50
CA VAL A 42 12.78 -20.07 6.89
C VAL A 42 12.34 -20.20 5.45
N ALA A 43 13.29 -20.14 4.51
CA ALA A 43 13.01 -20.24 3.08
C ALA A 43 13.40 -21.62 2.55
N THR A 44 12.40 -22.43 2.21
CA THR A 44 12.58 -23.71 1.49
C THR A 44 12.53 -23.49 -0.02
N ASN A 45 12.66 -24.55 -0.82
CA ASN A 45 12.51 -24.46 -2.28
C ASN A 45 11.08 -24.09 -2.72
N LYS A 46 10.06 -24.39 -1.89
CA LYS A 46 8.64 -24.19 -2.26
C LYS A 46 7.96 -23.06 -1.51
N ARG A 47 8.38 -22.80 -0.27
CA ARG A 47 7.67 -21.92 0.66
C ARG A 47 8.61 -21.13 1.56
N VAL A 48 8.14 -19.96 1.99
CA VAL A 48 8.74 -19.18 3.07
C VAL A 48 7.82 -19.31 4.28
N TYR A 49 8.39 -19.64 5.43
CA TYR A 49 7.67 -19.87 6.68
C TYR A 49 8.10 -18.86 7.72
N LEU A 50 7.13 -18.21 8.38
CA LEU A 50 7.36 -17.37 9.53
C LEU A 50 6.90 -18.13 10.78
N PRO A 51 7.77 -18.35 11.77
CA PRO A 51 7.38 -19.06 12.99
C PRO A 51 6.51 -18.18 13.88
N ASN A 52 5.79 -18.81 14.81
CA ASN A 52 5.40 -18.12 16.04
C ASN A 52 6.64 -18.07 16.96
N PRO A 53 7.21 -16.88 17.27
CA PRO A 53 8.45 -16.78 18.03
C PRO A 53 8.38 -17.40 19.43
N GLU A 54 7.26 -17.23 20.14
CA GLU A 54 7.08 -17.75 21.49
C GLU A 54 6.97 -19.27 21.50
N VAL A 55 6.15 -19.82 20.59
CA VAL A 55 5.98 -21.27 20.44
C VAL A 55 7.30 -21.91 20.01
N LEU A 56 8.03 -21.28 19.07
CA LEU A 56 9.31 -21.79 18.60
C LEU A 56 10.37 -21.79 19.72
N ALA A 57 10.48 -20.70 20.48
CA ALA A 57 11.42 -20.61 21.61
C ALA A 57 11.12 -21.67 22.68
N ARG A 58 9.83 -21.84 23.03
CA ARG A 58 9.38 -22.87 23.98
C ARG A 58 9.67 -24.28 23.46
N ALA A 59 9.43 -24.55 22.19
CA ALA A 59 9.75 -25.84 21.58
C ALA A 59 11.26 -26.14 21.61
N PHE A 60 12.12 -25.14 21.38
CA PHE A 60 13.57 -25.32 21.54
C PHE A 60 13.99 -25.53 22.99
N GLN A 61 13.37 -24.84 23.94
CA GLN A 61 13.61 -25.02 25.37
C GLN A 61 13.33 -26.45 25.82
N GLN A 62 12.20 -27.01 25.39
CA GLN A 62 11.79 -28.38 25.69
C GLN A 62 12.75 -29.44 25.16
N ARG A 63 13.54 -29.10 24.13
CA ARG A 63 14.56 -29.98 23.54
C ARG A 63 15.98 -29.69 24.05
N GLY A 64 16.14 -28.76 25.00
CA GLY A 64 17.45 -28.36 25.52
C GLY A 64 18.30 -27.57 24.51
N ARG A 65 17.69 -27.00 23.46
CA ARG A 65 18.39 -26.31 22.35
C ARG A 65 18.18 -24.79 22.34
N LEU A 66 17.49 -24.22 23.34
CA LEU A 66 17.21 -22.78 23.39
C LEU A 66 18.48 -21.91 23.39
N ASN A 67 19.52 -22.30 24.14
CA ASN A 67 20.78 -21.54 24.17
C ASN A 67 21.52 -21.59 22.83
N GLU A 68 21.37 -22.66 22.05
CA GLU A 68 21.90 -22.70 20.68
C GLU A 68 21.12 -21.76 19.76
N TYR A 69 19.78 -21.74 19.87
CA TYR A 69 18.93 -20.80 19.13
C TYR A 69 19.31 -19.33 19.42
N ILE A 70 19.44 -18.96 20.70
CA ILE A 70 19.83 -17.59 21.12
C ILE A 70 21.21 -17.23 20.56
N ARG A 71 22.21 -18.11 20.73
CA ARG A 71 23.57 -17.85 20.21
C ARG A 71 23.60 -17.64 18.70
N ARG A 72 22.79 -18.38 17.92
CA ARG A 72 22.72 -18.17 16.47
C ARG A 72 22.18 -16.78 16.14
N ILE A 73 21.12 -16.33 16.81
CA ILE A 73 20.57 -14.97 16.65
C ILE A 73 21.61 -13.90 17.00
N GLU A 74 22.32 -14.06 18.12
CA GLU A 74 23.32 -13.11 18.61
C GLU A 74 24.56 -13.05 17.72
N SER A 75 25.03 -14.21 17.23
CA SER A 75 26.24 -14.31 16.41
C SER A 75 26.11 -13.59 15.07
N GLN A 76 24.88 -13.40 14.57
CA GLN A 76 24.59 -12.91 13.22
C GLN A 76 25.41 -13.61 12.11
N GLU A 77 25.96 -14.79 12.39
CA GLU A 77 26.60 -15.60 11.37
C GLU A 77 25.53 -15.93 10.33
N ASP A 78 25.92 -15.90 9.05
CA ASP A 78 25.07 -16.00 7.86
C ASP A 78 24.37 -17.39 7.70
N GLN A 79 24.19 -18.11 8.81
CA GLN A 79 23.54 -19.39 8.91
C GLN A 79 22.04 -19.19 9.12
N ASP A 80 21.26 -19.77 8.22
CA ASP A 80 19.81 -19.82 8.35
C ASP A 80 19.38 -20.71 9.54
N LEU A 81 18.12 -20.58 9.93
CA LEU A 81 17.53 -21.38 11.00
C LEU A 81 17.29 -22.85 10.60
N THR A 82 17.46 -23.19 9.31
CA THR A 82 17.05 -24.47 8.71
C THR A 82 17.76 -25.65 9.38
N SER A 83 19.09 -25.61 9.49
CA SER A 83 19.87 -26.71 10.08
C SER A 83 19.53 -26.96 11.56
N LEU A 84 19.25 -25.91 12.32
CA LEU A 84 18.83 -26.06 13.72
C LEU A 84 17.44 -26.71 13.82
N LEU A 85 16.51 -26.33 12.94
CA LEU A 85 15.18 -26.92 12.89
C LEU A 85 15.22 -28.39 12.50
N GLU A 86 15.98 -28.75 11.46
CA GLU A 86 16.11 -30.13 10.99
C GLU A 86 16.74 -31.02 12.06
N THR A 87 17.84 -30.58 12.68
CA THR A 87 18.50 -31.37 13.75
C THR A 87 17.66 -31.49 15.02
N THR A 88 16.73 -30.58 15.28
CA THR A 88 15.90 -30.59 16.51
C THR A 88 14.55 -31.28 16.31
N PHE A 89 13.92 -31.06 15.16
CA PHE A 89 12.52 -31.41 14.88
C PHE A 89 12.35 -32.35 13.67
N GLY A 90 13.42 -32.64 12.94
CA GLY A 90 13.43 -33.42 11.70
C GLY A 90 12.94 -32.65 10.48
N ASP A 91 12.96 -33.28 9.30
CA ASP A 91 12.63 -32.67 8.01
C ASP A 91 11.21 -32.09 7.92
N ASN A 92 10.30 -32.61 8.74
CA ASN A 92 8.90 -32.17 8.84
C ASN A 92 8.67 -31.09 9.91
N TRP A 93 9.72 -30.33 10.27
CA TRP A 93 9.68 -29.27 11.29
C TRP A 93 8.52 -28.27 11.09
N HIS A 94 8.17 -27.98 9.83
CA HIS A 94 7.12 -27.02 9.47
C HIS A 94 5.70 -27.46 9.86
N ASN A 95 5.48 -28.74 10.15
CA ASN A 95 4.20 -29.28 10.64
C ASN A 95 4.23 -29.60 12.15
N LYS A 96 5.34 -29.30 12.84
CA LYS A 96 5.46 -29.63 14.26
C LYS A 96 4.69 -28.65 15.11
N LYS A 97 4.32 -29.16 16.27
CA LYS A 97 3.72 -28.45 17.38
C LYS A 97 4.61 -28.58 18.60
N ASP A 98 4.45 -27.66 19.53
CA ASP A 98 5.07 -27.77 20.85
C ASP A 98 4.22 -28.67 21.79
N SER A 99 4.57 -28.70 23.08
CA SER A 99 3.81 -29.45 24.10
C SER A 99 2.36 -29.00 24.28
N ASN A 100 2.05 -27.75 23.94
CA ASN A 100 0.71 -27.18 24.09
C ASN A 100 -0.15 -27.39 22.83
N GLU A 101 0.33 -28.22 21.90
CA GLU A 101 -0.25 -28.46 20.59
C GLU A 101 -0.35 -27.22 19.68
N GLU A 102 0.40 -26.17 19.99
CA GLU A 102 0.49 -24.95 19.18
C GLU A 102 1.48 -25.16 18.03
N ALA A 103 1.08 -24.79 16.82
CA ALA A 103 1.92 -24.97 15.65
C ALA A 103 3.13 -24.03 15.69
N LEU A 104 4.33 -24.58 15.49
CA LEU A 104 5.56 -23.78 15.38
C LEU A 104 5.47 -22.80 14.20
N PHE A 105 4.86 -23.26 13.10
CA PHE A 105 4.65 -22.48 11.88
C PHE A 105 3.16 -22.54 11.50
N PRO A 106 2.34 -21.57 11.95
CA PRO A 106 0.93 -21.52 11.59
C PRO A 106 0.71 -21.50 10.06
N LYS A 107 -0.35 -22.15 9.58
CA LYS A 107 -0.61 -22.22 8.12
C LYS A 107 -0.71 -20.85 7.45
N HIS A 108 -1.30 -19.86 8.14
CA HIS A 108 -1.49 -18.51 7.63
C HIS A 108 -0.22 -17.65 7.66
N THR A 109 0.88 -18.11 8.25
CA THR A 109 2.19 -17.43 8.26
C THR A 109 3.16 -18.03 7.24
N SER A 110 2.64 -18.77 6.28
CA SER A 110 3.41 -19.39 5.21
C SER A 110 3.01 -18.83 3.84
N SER A 111 3.99 -18.54 3.01
CA SER A 111 3.79 -18.03 1.65
C SER A 111 4.47 -18.94 0.63
N LEU A 112 3.95 -18.97 -0.59
CA LEU A 112 4.63 -19.62 -1.70
C LEU A 112 5.93 -18.85 -2.01
N ARG A 113 7.05 -19.56 -2.09
CA ARG A 113 8.30 -18.95 -2.55
C ARG A 113 8.21 -18.77 -4.06
N TRP A 114 8.12 -17.53 -4.51
CA TRP A 114 7.93 -17.19 -5.92
C TRP A 114 9.19 -16.61 -6.56
N THR A 115 10.35 -17.13 -6.14
CA THR A 115 11.68 -16.77 -6.65
C THR A 115 12.66 -17.92 -6.43
N GLN A 116 13.58 -18.12 -7.38
CA GLN A 116 14.69 -19.07 -7.22
C GLN A 116 15.93 -18.44 -6.59
N GLN A 117 15.95 -17.11 -6.44
CA GLN A 117 17.08 -16.40 -5.86
C GLN A 117 17.14 -16.57 -4.35
N LYS A 118 18.33 -16.39 -3.76
CA LYS A 118 18.48 -16.30 -2.30
C LYS A 118 17.72 -15.05 -1.82
N ILE A 119 16.76 -15.26 -0.93
CA ILE A 119 15.96 -14.18 -0.35
C ILE A 119 16.86 -13.38 0.59
N THR A 120 16.90 -12.07 0.38
CA THR A 120 17.57 -11.09 1.24
C THR A 120 16.63 -9.90 1.43
N ASP A 121 16.73 -9.12 2.51
CA ASP A 121 15.81 -7.96 2.70
C ASP A 121 14.32 -8.31 2.56
N LEU A 122 13.88 -9.39 3.22
CA LEU A 122 12.48 -9.84 3.16
C LEU A 122 11.57 -8.84 3.89
N ARG A 123 10.63 -8.22 3.17
CA ARG A 123 9.66 -7.28 3.72
C ARG A 123 8.33 -7.96 4.00
N PRO A 124 7.88 -8.02 5.26
CA PRO A 124 6.63 -8.67 5.62
C PRO A 124 5.42 -7.79 5.28
N MET A 125 4.30 -8.43 4.96
CA MET A 125 3.01 -7.75 4.84
C MET A 125 2.34 -7.61 6.22
N ILE A 126 1.54 -6.56 6.39
CA ILE A 126 0.83 -6.29 7.64
C ILE A 126 -0.17 -7.40 8.01
N ARG A 127 -0.28 -7.67 9.32
CA ARG A 127 -1.11 -8.71 9.92
C ARG A 127 -1.99 -8.15 11.03
N ASN A 128 -3.17 -8.72 11.22
CA ASN A 128 -4.06 -8.39 12.33
C ASN A 128 -3.57 -9.04 13.64
N GLY A 129 -4.30 -8.84 14.74
CA GLY A 129 -3.97 -9.43 16.05
C GLY A 129 -3.95 -10.96 16.08
N PHE A 130 -4.49 -11.63 15.06
CA PHE A 130 -4.47 -13.09 14.90
C PHE A 130 -3.38 -13.58 13.94
N GLY A 131 -2.48 -12.70 13.50
CA GLY A 131 -1.40 -13.04 12.56
C GLY A 131 -1.84 -13.16 11.09
N GLN A 132 -3.10 -12.85 10.77
CA GLN A 132 -3.63 -12.98 9.41
C GLN A 132 -3.38 -11.71 8.59
N LEU A 133 -3.05 -11.89 7.31
CA LEU A 133 -2.89 -10.78 6.37
C LEU A 133 -4.21 -10.04 6.18
N TYR A 134 -4.18 -8.72 6.12
CA TYR A 134 -5.35 -7.87 5.86
C TYR A 134 -4.92 -6.54 5.22
N ILE A 135 -5.90 -5.74 4.79
CA ILE A 135 -5.68 -4.37 4.33
C ILE A 135 -6.23 -3.42 5.40
N PRO A 136 -5.38 -2.60 6.04
CA PRO A 136 -5.84 -1.63 7.02
C PRO A 136 -6.74 -0.57 6.39
N GLY A 137 -7.82 -0.21 7.10
CA GLY A 137 -8.74 0.85 6.69
C GLY A 137 -8.01 2.20 6.61
N SER A 138 -6.98 2.40 7.44
CA SER A 138 -6.09 3.56 7.37
C SER A 138 -5.29 3.65 6.07
N SER A 139 -4.90 2.52 5.47
CA SER A 139 -4.19 2.49 4.19
C SER A 139 -5.11 2.85 3.03
N ILE A 140 -6.35 2.35 3.06
CA ILE A 140 -7.38 2.70 2.07
C ILE A 140 -7.78 4.17 2.22
N LYS A 141 -8.09 4.61 3.44
CA LYS A 141 -8.48 6.00 3.75
C LYS A 141 -7.37 6.99 3.40
N GLY A 142 -6.11 6.64 3.61
CA GLY A 142 -4.97 7.47 3.21
C GLY A 142 -4.91 7.70 1.70
N ALA A 143 -5.12 6.65 0.90
CA ALA A 143 -5.17 6.79 -0.56
C ALA A 143 -6.39 7.59 -1.04
N ILE A 144 -7.56 7.42 -0.40
CA ILE A 144 -8.75 8.26 -0.64
C ILE A 144 -8.44 9.73 -0.31
N ARG A 145 -7.76 10.01 0.81
CA ARG A 145 -7.36 11.38 1.20
C ARG A 145 -6.48 12.01 0.12
N THR A 146 -5.50 11.29 -0.40
CA THR A 146 -4.64 11.79 -1.50
C THR A 146 -5.44 12.07 -2.76
N ALA A 147 -6.38 11.19 -3.14
CA ALA A 147 -7.25 11.41 -4.30
C ALA A 147 -8.13 12.67 -4.14
N ILE A 148 -8.69 12.89 -2.95
CA ILE A 148 -9.47 14.10 -2.64
C ILE A 148 -8.59 15.36 -2.69
N ALA A 149 -7.38 15.32 -2.12
CA ALA A 149 -6.46 16.45 -2.18
C ALA A 149 -6.08 16.80 -3.63
N TYR A 150 -5.79 15.77 -4.43
CA TYR A 150 -5.50 15.92 -5.85
C TYR A 150 -6.69 16.54 -6.60
N HIS A 151 -7.91 16.04 -6.37
CA HIS A 151 -9.13 16.56 -7.01
C HIS A 151 -9.42 18.01 -6.64
N LEU A 152 -9.27 18.38 -5.35
CA LEU A 152 -9.44 19.76 -4.91
C LEU A 152 -8.49 20.71 -5.63
N LEU A 153 -7.21 20.34 -5.74
CA LEU A 153 -6.20 21.17 -6.39
C LEU A 153 -6.38 21.23 -7.92
N LYS A 154 -6.74 20.11 -8.56
CA LYS A 154 -7.00 20.03 -9.99
C LYS A 154 -8.19 20.90 -10.41
N HIS A 155 -9.21 20.98 -9.56
CA HIS A 155 -10.44 21.73 -9.80
C HIS A 155 -10.56 22.93 -8.86
N ALA A 156 -9.45 23.63 -8.59
CA ALA A 156 -9.37 24.69 -7.58
C ALA A 156 -10.44 25.78 -7.74
N ASP A 157 -10.74 26.17 -8.99
CA ASP A 157 -11.75 27.20 -9.29
C ASP A 157 -13.17 26.75 -8.91
N LYS A 158 -13.49 25.46 -9.10
CA LYS A 158 -14.81 24.89 -8.77
C LYS A 158 -15.04 24.87 -7.25
N TYR A 159 -13.98 24.64 -6.48
CA TYR A 159 -14.04 24.48 -5.03
C TYR A 159 -13.66 25.75 -4.24
N GLU A 160 -13.45 26.86 -4.95
CA GLU A 160 -13.21 28.19 -4.37
C GLU A 160 -12.01 28.19 -3.42
N LEU A 161 -10.94 27.47 -3.77
CA LEU A 161 -9.74 27.42 -2.93
C LEU A 161 -9.12 28.82 -2.78
N SER A 162 -8.70 29.15 -1.57
CA SER A 162 -8.02 30.42 -1.29
C SER A 162 -6.72 30.52 -2.08
N ARG A 163 -6.25 31.76 -2.33
CA ARG A 163 -5.00 32.00 -3.06
C ARG A 163 -3.81 31.21 -2.51
N THR A 164 -3.71 31.08 -1.18
CA THR A 164 -2.61 30.34 -0.51
C THR A 164 -2.66 28.82 -0.71
N GLN A 165 -3.80 28.29 -1.17
CA GLN A 165 -4.05 26.88 -1.47
C GLN A 165 -4.02 26.59 -2.98
N GLN A 166 -3.86 27.62 -3.82
CA GLN A 166 -3.71 27.44 -5.26
C GLN A 166 -2.37 26.77 -5.58
N LEU A 167 -2.36 26.00 -6.66
CA LEU A 167 -1.21 25.23 -7.10
C LEU A 167 0.04 26.10 -7.28
N SER A 168 -0.09 27.28 -7.88
CA SER A 168 1.02 28.21 -8.13
C SER A 168 1.72 28.68 -6.85
N GLU A 169 0.99 28.98 -5.78
CA GLU A 169 1.57 29.36 -4.50
C GLU A 169 2.21 28.15 -3.77
N ILE A 170 1.65 26.95 -3.96
CA ILE A 170 2.23 25.69 -3.47
C ILE A 170 3.57 25.42 -4.17
N GLU A 171 3.63 25.55 -5.49
CA GLU A 171 4.85 25.40 -6.30
C GLU A 171 5.91 26.41 -5.88
N LYS A 172 5.53 27.69 -5.71
CA LYS A 172 6.44 28.74 -5.23
C LYS A 172 7.06 28.39 -3.87
N LYS A 173 6.23 28.00 -2.89
CA LYS A 173 6.71 27.57 -1.56
C LYS A 173 7.61 26.34 -1.66
N LEU A 174 7.30 25.41 -2.56
CA LEU A 174 8.14 24.24 -2.78
C LEU A 174 9.51 24.65 -3.32
N HIS A 175 9.61 25.47 -4.37
CA HIS A 175 10.88 25.97 -4.88
C HIS A 175 11.73 26.64 -3.78
N GLU A 176 11.11 27.46 -2.93
CA GLU A 176 11.79 28.15 -1.82
C GLU A 176 12.32 27.18 -0.74
N THR A 177 11.67 26.03 -0.55
CA THR A 177 11.95 25.12 0.57
C THR A 177 12.60 23.80 0.15
N ILE A 178 12.69 23.49 -1.14
CA ILE A 178 13.04 22.15 -1.65
C ILE A 178 14.40 21.64 -1.16
N GLY A 179 15.39 22.53 -1.03
CA GLY A 179 16.72 22.20 -0.51
C GLY A 179 16.70 21.81 0.98
N GLN A 180 15.72 22.30 1.73
CA GLN A 180 15.52 22.02 3.16
C GLN A 180 14.68 20.76 3.41
N ILE A 181 13.79 20.40 2.46
CA ILE A 181 12.93 19.20 2.55
C ILE A 181 13.77 17.92 2.72
N ARG A 182 14.98 17.87 2.15
CA ARG A 182 15.91 16.74 2.33
C ARG A 182 16.21 16.42 3.80
N GLN A 183 16.23 17.44 4.67
CA GLN A 183 16.54 17.28 6.09
C GLN A 183 15.31 16.83 6.91
N ARG A 184 14.10 17.13 6.44
CA ARG A 184 12.83 16.80 7.11
C ARG A 184 11.73 16.38 6.10
N PRO A 185 11.90 15.24 5.40
CA PRO A 185 11.02 14.89 4.29
C PRO A 185 9.66 14.32 4.74
N LYS A 186 9.53 13.86 6.00
CA LYS A 186 8.27 13.32 6.52
C LYS A 186 7.27 14.44 6.77
N PHE A 187 6.06 14.29 6.23
CA PHE A 187 4.93 15.22 6.43
C PHE A 187 5.22 16.64 5.92
N ALA A 188 6.06 16.75 4.88
CA ALA A 188 6.40 18.04 4.29
C ALA A 188 5.18 18.66 3.58
N ASP A 189 4.41 17.82 2.89
CA ASP A 189 3.12 18.13 2.27
C ASP A 189 2.04 18.54 3.28
N ASP A 190 1.96 17.85 4.43
CA ASP A 190 1.02 18.19 5.49
C ASP A 190 1.15 19.64 5.94
N LYS A 191 2.38 20.05 6.24
CA LYS A 191 2.68 21.43 6.67
C LYS A 191 2.59 22.46 5.55
N LEU A 192 2.81 22.04 4.30
CA LEU A 192 2.89 22.97 3.18
C LEU A 192 1.50 23.33 2.66
N PHE A 193 0.59 22.35 2.58
CA PHE A 193 -0.76 22.59 2.07
C PHE A 193 -1.85 21.62 2.55
N MET A 194 -1.58 20.36 2.92
CA MET A 194 -2.69 19.43 3.22
C MET A 194 -3.46 19.84 4.48
N ASP A 195 -2.80 20.31 5.54
CA ASP A 195 -3.50 20.77 6.75
C ASP A 195 -4.49 21.90 6.43
N ALA A 196 -4.08 22.83 5.55
CA ALA A 196 -4.93 23.92 5.10
C ALA A 196 -6.10 23.41 4.24
N LEU A 197 -5.84 22.51 3.29
CA LEU A 197 -6.88 21.96 2.40
C LEU A 197 -7.98 21.23 3.19
N PHE A 198 -7.62 20.49 4.23
CA PHE A 198 -8.57 19.66 4.97
C PHE A 198 -9.17 20.33 6.20
N SER A 199 -8.50 21.34 6.79
CA SER A 199 -8.84 21.85 8.13
C SER A 199 -9.28 23.32 8.17
N GLU A 200 -9.29 24.07 7.07
CA GLU A 200 -9.78 25.46 7.03
C GLU A 200 -11.31 25.56 6.95
N PHE A 201 -12.00 24.86 7.83
CA PHE A 201 -13.46 24.84 7.92
C PHE A 201 -13.93 25.34 9.28
N ASN A 202 -15.15 25.86 9.32
CA ASN A 202 -15.82 26.15 10.59
C ASN A 202 -16.72 24.97 10.96
N LEU A 203 -16.76 24.63 12.24
CA LEU A 203 -17.65 23.59 12.75
C LEU A 203 -18.83 24.24 13.48
N ILE A 204 -20.02 24.14 12.88
CA ILE A 204 -21.28 24.59 13.48
C ILE A 204 -22.07 23.36 13.91
N TYR A 205 -22.27 23.23 15.22
CA TYR A 205 -23.07 22.16 15.80
C TYR A 205 -24.28 22.77 16.50
N GLN A 206 -25.49 22.36 16.12
CA GLN A 206 -26.75 22.85 16.69
C GLN A 206 -26.87 24.39 16.70
N GLY A 207 -26.44 25.05 15.61
CA GLY A 207 -26.52 26.51 15.47
C GLY A 207 -25.50 27.30 16.32
N LYS A 208 -24.54 26.62 16.95
CA LYS A 208 -23.45 27.26 17.70
C LYS A 208 -22.10 26.87 17.09
N ASN A 209 -21.19 27.83 17.01
CA ASN A 209 -19.79 27.53 16.70
C ASN A 209 -19.23 26.61 17.78
N ALA A 210 -18.46 25.60 17.39
CA ALA A 210 -17.79 24.72 18.33
C ALA A 210 -16.94 25.56 19.32
N LEU A 211 -17.27 25.47 20.61
CA LEU A 211 -16.60 26.22 21.68
C LEU A 211 -15.30 25.50 22.10
N GLY A 212 -14.18 26.23 22.15
CA GLY A 212 -12.91 25.76 22.73
C GLY A 212 -11.68 25.92 21.80
N LYS A 213 -10.51 25.44 22.27
CA LYS A 213 -9.32 25.28 21.42
C LYS A 213 -9.58 24.17 20.41
N THR A 214 -10.10 24.54 19.25
CA THR A 214 -10.32 23.59 18.15
C THR A 214 -8.96 23.18 17.59
N SER A 215 -8.56 21.92 17.80
CA SER A 215 -7.37 21.38 17.14
C SER A 215 -7.62 21.27 15.63
N LEU A 216 -6.56 21.34 14.82
CA LEU A 216 -6.64 21.11 13.36
C LEU A 216 -7.36 19.78 13.05
N GLN A 217 -7.10 18.75 13.86
CA GLN A 217 -7.76 17.45 13.74
C GLN A 217 -9.29 17.56 13.86
N ASN A 218 -9.82 18.45 14.70
CA ASN A 218 -11.26 18.60 14.84
C ASN A 218 -11.92 19.22 13.60
N LEU A 219 -11.16 20.02 12.85
CA LEU A 219 -11.61 20.71 11.64
C LEU A 219 -11.35 19.90 10.35
N ASP A 220 -10.61 18.80 10.43
CA ASP A 220 -10.35 17.94 9.28
C ASP A 220 -11.65 17.25 8.81
N PHE A 221 -12.16 17.65 7.65
CA PHE A 221 -13.41 17.08 7.13
C PHE A 221 -13.29 15.60 6.80
N MET A 222 -12.09 15.01 6.65
CA MET A 222 -11.94 13.56 6.47
C MET A 222 -12.44 12.75 7.68
N ARG A 223 -12.78 13.39 8.80
CA ARG A 223 -13.48 12.76 9.93
C ARG A 223 -14.87 12.25 9.58
N VAL A 224 -15.52 12.84 8.57
CA VAL A 224 -16.85 12.38 8.11
C VAL A 224 -16.78 11.02 7.43
N ILE A 225 -15.61 10.64 6.89
CA ILE A 225 -15.38 9.36 6.21
C ILE A 225 -14.77 8.37 7.20
N GLN A 226 -15.39 7.20 7.34
CA GLN A 226 -14.87 6.08 8.10
C GLN A 226 -14.65 4.90 7.16
N VAL A 227 -13.51 4.24 7.30
CA VAL A 227 -13.14 3.08 6.50
C VAL A 227 -12.71 1.98 7.45
N THR A 228 -13.37 0.82 7.40
CA THR A 228 -13.00 -0.33 8.22
C THR A 228 -11.74 -0.98 7.68
N ASP A 229 -11.06 -1.73 8.53
CA ASP A 229 -10.13 -2.75 8.07
C ASP A 229 -10.86 -3.74 7.15
N SER A 230 -10.13 -4.34 6.22
CA SER A 230 -10.68 -5.39 5.38
C SER A 230 -10.88 -6.68 6.16
N GLU A 231 -11.75 -7.55 5.66
CA GLU A 231 -11.75 -8.95 6.06
C GLU A 231 -10.34 -9.57 5.83
N PRO A 232 -9.92 -10.54 6.66
CA PRO A 232 -8.65 -11.21 6.49
C PRO A 232 -8.51 -11.86 5.11
N LEU A 233 -7.31 -11.78 4.53
CA LEU A 233 -6.96 -12.34 3.24
C LEU A 233 -6.67 -13.85 3.38
N ILE A 234 -7.74 -14.62 3.55
CA ILE A 234 -7.67 -16.08 3.65
C ILE A 234 -7.57 -16.68 2.24
N GLU A 235 -6.60 -17.59 2.04
CA GLU A 235 -6.43 -18.33 0.79
C GLU A 235 -7.69 -19.16 0.47
N ILE A 236 -8.27 -18.96 -0.71
CA ILE A 236 -9.46 -19.68 -1.17
C ILE A 236 -9.14 -20.37 -2.50
N ARG A 237 -9.27 -21.70 -2.53
CA ARG A 237 -9.15 -22.51 -3.74
C ARG A 237 -10.52 -22.72 -4.37
N VAL A 238 -10.71 -22.23 -5.59
CA VAL A 238 -11.93 -22.41 -6.38
C VAL A 238 -11.66 -23.39 -7.52
N THR A 239 -12.48 -24.43 -7.62
CA THR A 239 -12.39 -25.42 -8.70
C THR A 239 -13.56 -25.21 -9.66
N HIS A 240 -13.27 -24.78 -10.89
CA HIS A 240 -14.28 -24.68 -11.94
C HIS A 240 -14.47 -26.04 -12.62
N LYS A 241 -15.70 -26.33 -13.06
CA LYS A 241 -16.14 -27.66 -13.57
C LYS A 241 -15.28 -28.26 -14.70
N LYS A 242 -14.40 -27.50 -15.37
CA LYS A 242 -13.44 -27.96 -16.41
C LYS A 242 -12.09 -27.23 -16.41
N GLY A 243 -11.69 -26.58 -15.30
CA GLY A 243 -10.54 -25.66 -15.28
C GLY A 243 -9.44 -26.03 -14.29
N LYS A 244 -8.23 -25.48 -14.50
CA LYS A 244 -7.18 -25.45 -13.47
C LYS A 244 -7.73 -24.73 -12.22
N PRO A 245 -7.37 -25.16 -11.00
CA PRO A 245 -7.81 -24.49 -9.79
C PRO A 245 -7.35 -23.03 -9.78
N HIS A 246 -8.27 -22.12 -9.45
CA HIS A 246 -7.97 -20.72 -9.24
C HIS A 246 -7.83 -20.45 -7.74
N PHE A 247 -6.87 -19.61 -7.36
CA PHE A 247 -6.62 -19.26 -5.96
C PHE A 247 -6.86 -17.77 -5.76
N TYR A 248 -7.75 -17.42 -4.84
CA TYR A 248 -7.85 -16.07 -4.31
C TYR A 248 -7.00 -15.94 -3.06
N ASN A 249 -6.48 -14.74 -2.84
CA ASN A 249 -5.69 -14.38 -1.67
C ASN A 249 -4.48 -15.30 -1.43
N LEU A 250 -3.81 -15.74 -2.49
CA LEU A 250 -2.64 -16.61 -2.35
C LEU A 250 -1.44 -15.80 -1.84
N PRO A 251 -0.90 -16.09 -0.63
CA PRO A 251 0.29 -15.41 -0.13
C PRO A 251 1.54 -15.88 -0.88
N VAL A 252 2.35 -14.93 -1.33
CA VAL A 252 3.57 -15.19 -2.12
C VAL A 252 4.72 -14.34 -1.59
N THR A 253 5.93 -14.89 -1.58
CA THR A 253 7.16 -14.11 -1.41
C THR A 253 7.82 -13.98 -2.77
N ALA A 254 7.80 -12.78 -3.34
CA ALA A 254 8.20 -12.52 -4.71
C ALA A 254 9.42 -11.58 -4.80
N GLU A 255 10.18 -11.70 -5.89
CA GLU A 255 11.23 -10.76 -6.27
C GLU A 255 10.58 -9.50 -6.87
N VAL A 256 10.77 -8.36 -6.21
CA VAL A 256 10.35 -7.05 -6.71
C VAL A 256 11.56 -6.35 -7.30
N ILE A 257 11.49 -6.10 -8.60
CA ILE A 257 12.53 -5.41 -9.35
C ILE A 257 12.21 -3.92 -9.34
N ILE A 258 13.20 -3.11 -8.96
CA ILE A 258 13.12 -1.66 -9.02
C ILE A 258 13.73 -1.21 -10.34
N ILE A 259 12.89 -0.57 -11.15
CA ILE A 259 13.25 -0.07 -12.48
C ILE A 259 13.36 1.45 -12.42
N SER A 260 14.35 1.97 -13.11
CA SER A 260 14.53 3.38 -13.41
C SER A 260 15.02 3.51 -14.85
N HIS A 261 14.86 4.64 -15.51
CA HIS A 261 15.50 4.88 -16.80
C HIS A 261 15.99 6.32 -16.91
N TRP A 262 16.96 6.50 -17.80
CA TRP A 262 17.50 7.81 -18.18
C TRP A 262 16.66 8.41 -19.30
N GLU A 263 16.90 9.69 -19.61
CA GLU A 263 16.54 10.28 -20.90
C GLU A 263 17.10 9.39 -22.04
N GLY A 264 16.23 8.94 -22.94
CA GLY A 264 16.55 7.94 -23.98
C GLY A 264 16.03 6.52 -23.74
N GLY A 265 15.41 6.27 -22.57
CA GLY A 265 14.54 5.11 -22.32
C GLY A 265 15.26 3.82 -21.93
N LYS A 266 16.58 3.80 -21.77
CA LYS A 266 17.31 2.58 -21.37
C LYS A 266 17.06 2.26 -19.90
N ALA A 267 16.41 1.12 -19.65
CA ALA A 267 16.13 0.66 -18.30
C ALA A 267 17.42 0.35 -17.52
N LYS A 268 17.43 0.75 -16.26
CA LYS A 268 18.46 0.46 -15.27
C LYS A 268 17.86 -0.41 -14.17
N TYR A 269 18.45 -1.60 -14.02
CA TYR A 269 18.19 -2.49 -12.90
C TYR A 269 18.78 -1.92 -11.61
N LYS A 270 18.02 -2.05 -10.52
CA LYS A 270 18.51 -1.88 -9.15
C LYS A 270 18.23 -3.16 -8.38
N ALA A 271 19.10 -3.45 -7.39
CA ALA A 271 18.99 -4.61 -6.51
C ALA A 271 17.53 -4.89 -6.11
N PRO A 272 17.10 -6.15 -6.16
CA PRO A 272 15.71 -6.49 -5.93
C PRO A 272 15.41 -6.37 -4.43
N ILE A 273 14.12 -6.22 -4.12
CA ILE A 273 13.60 -6.37 -2.78
C ILE A 273 12.71 -7.60 -2.79
N TYR A 274 12.77 -8.40 -1.74
CA TYR A 274 11.88 -9.54 -1.59
C TYR A 274 10.73 -9.15 -0.68
N THR A 275 9.51 -9.35 -1.14
CA THR A 275 8.34 -8.89 -0.39
C THR A 275 7.33 -10.02 -0.27
N GLU A 276 6.75 -10.16 0.91
CA GLU A 276 5.51 -10.90 1.08
C GLU A 276 4.35 -10.10 0.48
N MET A 277 3.59 -10.72 -0.41
CA MET A 277 2.48 -10.11 -1.12
C MET A 277 1.31 -11.09 -1.17
N VAL A 278 0.15 -10.61 -1.59
CA VAL A 278 -1.01 -11.45 -1.85
C VAL A 278 -1.40 -11.32 -3.32
N ARG A 279 -1.51 -12.47 -4.00
CA ARG A 279 -1.95 -12.56 -5.40
C ARG A 279 -3.46 -12.79 -5.47
N SER A 280 -4.11 -12.22 -6.49
CA SER A 280 -5.53 -12.39 -6.77
C SER A 280 -6.34 -12.04 -5.52
N VAL A 281 -6.08 -10.84 -5.00
CA VAL A 281 -6.73 -10.31 -3.80
C VAL A 281 -8.22 -10.22 -4.04
N LYS A 282 -8.99 -10.69 -3.07
CA LYS A 282 -10.43 -10.54 -2.96
C LYS A 282 -10.81 -10.44 -1.49
N THR A 283 -11.30 -9.28 -1.08
CA THR A 283 -11.74 -9.02 0.30
C THR A 283 -12.86 -8.00 0.31
N LYS A 284 -13.44 -7.74 1.48
CA LYS A 284 -14.47 -6.73 1.70
C LYS A 284 -14.05 -5.76 2.79
N PHE A 285 -14.52 -4.53 2.67
CA PHE A 285 -14.44 -3.51 3.71
C PHE A 285 -15.66 -2.60 3.60
N THR A 286 -15.86 -1.75 4.60
CA THR A 286 -17.01 -0.84 4.63
C THR A 286 -16.53 0.61 4.63
N ILE A 287 -17.15 1.44 3.79
CA ILE A 287 -17.04 2.90 3.83
C ILE A 287 -18.32 3.44 4.44
N SER A 288 -18.19 4.34 5.40
CA SER A 288 -19.31 5.07 6.00
C SER A 288 -19.06 6.58 5.94
N LEU A 289 -20.08 7.33 5.53
CA LEU A 289 -20.08 8.78 5.45
C LEU A 289 -21.09 9.35 6.45
N ASN A 290 -20.61 10.06 7.46
CA ASN A 290 -21.45 10.71 8.46
C ASN A 290 -22.06 12.01 7.88
N LYS A 291 -23.30 11.92 7.40
CA LYS A 291 -24.04 13.03 6.76
C LYS A 291 -24.32 14.17 7.73
N THR A 292 -24.63 13.83 8.99
CA THR A 292 -24.85 14.84 10.02
C THR A 292 -23.59 15.66 10.28
N MET A 293 -22.44 15.01 10.45
CA MET A 293 -21.16 15.70 10.64
C MET A 293 -20.74 16.47 9.39
N LEU A 294 -20.99 15.92 8.19
CA LEU A 294 -20.76 16.62 6.93
C LEU A 294 -21.52 17.95 6.89
N SER A 295 -22.80 17.96 7.28
CA SER A 295 -23.60 19.20 7.34
C SER A 295 -23.13 20.21 8.40
N CYS A 296 -22.34 19.78 9.39
CA CYS A 296 -21.77 20.67 10.41
C CYS A 296 -20.54 21.44 9.91
N PHE A 297 -19.90 20.99 8.84
CA PHE A 297 -18.81 21.73 8.22
C PHE A 297 -19.39 22.88 7.40
N THR A 298 -19.28 24.11 7.91
CA THR A 298 -19.59 25.29 7.11
C THR A 298 -18.35 25.72 6.35
N PRO A 299 -18.41 25.71 5.00
CA PRO A 299 -17.24 25.88 4.17
C PRO A 299 -16.75 27.33 4.19
N LYS A 300 -15.43 27.52 4.34
CA LYS A 300 -14.73 28.58 3.62
C LYS A 300 -14.45 28.17 2.17
N ASN A 301 -14.21 26.87 1.94
CA ASN A 301 -14.02 26.21 0.65
C ASN A 301 -15.02 25.07 0.48
N LYS A 302 -15.48 24.74 -0.73
CA LYS A 302 -16.49 23.67 -0.93
C LYS A 302 -15.90 22.27 -0.73
N ILE A 303 -16.65 21.40 -0.03
CA ILE A 303 -16.30 19.97 0.10
C ILE A 303 -16.62 19.27 -1.23
N PRO A 304 -15.74 18.38 -1.76
CA PRO A 304 -15.88 17.88 -3.12
C PRO A 304 -16.80 16.66 -3.27
N PHE A 305 -17.48 16.25 -2.20
CA PHE A 305 -18.37 15.10 -2.20
C PHE A 305 -19.57 15.33 -1.28
N GLU A 306 -20.70 14.74 -1.66
CA GLU A 306 -21.87 14.63 -0.81
C GLU A 306 -22.15 13.17 -0.47
N THR A 307 -21.80 12.22 -1.35
CA THR A 307 -22.08 10.79 -1.26
C THR A 307 -20.82 9.92 -1.29
N ILE A 308 -20.95 8.62 -1.01
CA ILE A 308 -19.84 7.67 -1.20
C ILE A 308 -19.52 7.53 -2.70
N ASP A 309 -20.50 7.62 -3.59
CA ASP A 309 -20.26 7.52 -5.03
C ASP A 309 -19.43 8.68 -5.59
N ASP A 310 -19.60 9.89 -5.04
CA ASP A 310 -18.72 11.02 -5.36
C ASP A 310 -17.27 10.72 -4.96
N ILE A 311 -17.06 10.16 -3.77
CA ILE A 311 -15.73 9.77 -3.29
C ILE A 311 -15.11 8.71 -4.22
N LEU A 312 -15.89 7.71 -4.64
CA LEU A 312 -15.43 6.66 -5.56
C LEU A 312 -15.11 7.24 -6.95
N THR A 313 -15.87 8.24 -7.40
CA THR A 313 -15.63 8.96 -8.66
C THR A 313 -14.34 9.78 -8.60
N ILE A 314 -14.11 10.49 -7.51
CA ILE A 314 -12.85 11.22 -7.25
C ILE A 314 -11.65 10.27 -7.26
N CYS A 315 -11.79 9.10 -6.62
CA CYS A 315 -10.75 8.07 -6.63
C CYS A 315 -10.46 7.59 -8.06
N GLN A 316 -11.52 7.33 -8.84
CA GLN A 316 -11.41 6.88 -10.23
C GLN A 316 -10.75 7.92 -11.14
N GLU A 317 -11.02 9.22 -10.96
CA GLU A 317 -10.34 10.28 -11.70
C GLU A 317 -8.84 10.28 -11.40
N PHE A 318 -8.46 10.25 -10.11
CA PHE A 318 -7.05 10.23 -9.75
C PHE A 318 -6.35 8.95 -10.27
N ALA A 319 -7.03 7.81 -10.21
CA ALA A 319 -6.54 6.56 -10.76
C ALA A 319 -6.36 6.62 -12.29
N GLN A 320 -7.23 7.35 -13.01
CA GLN A 320 -7.11 7.57 -14.45
C GLN A 320 -5.87 8.41 -14.78
N ASP A 321 -5.66 9.55 -14.13
CA ASP A 321 -4.51 10.41 -14.41
C ASP A 321 -3.18 9.69 -14.09
N GLN A 322 -3.17 8.87 -13.04
CA GLN A 322 -2.03 7.98 -12.74
C GLN A 322 -1.82 6.92 -13.82
N TRP A 323 -2.90 6.37 -14.35
CA TRP A 323 -2.86 5.34 -15.38
C TRP A 323 -2.27 5.89 -16.68
N ASP A 324 -2.68 7.09 -17.07
CA ASP A 324 -2.17 7.78 -18.27
C ASP A 324 -0.68 8.07 -18.14
N GLU A 325 -0.24 8.61 -17.00
CA GLU A 325 1.18 8.83 -16.72
C GLU A 325 2.01 7.52 -16.78
N GLU A 326 1.49 6.43 -16.21
CA GLU A 326 2.15 5.13 -16.29
C GLU A 326 2.15 4.59 -17.72
N HIS A 327 1.09 4.75 -18.49
CA HIS A 327 1.03 4.38 -19.91
C HIS A 327 2.16 5.06 -20.70
N PHE A 328 2.33 6.38 -20.54
CA PHE A 328 3.42 7.12 -21.18
C PHE A 328 4.79 6.62 -20.74
N TYR A 329 4.99 6.41 -19.43
CA TYR A 329 6.23 5.88 -18.88
C TYR A 329 6.62 4.52 -19.49
N TRP A 330 5.69 3.55 -19.50
CA TRP A 330 5.96 2.19 -19.97
C TRP A 330 6.09 2.09 -21.49
N LYS A 331 5.47 3.02 -22.23
CA LYS A 331 5.69 3.17 -23.68
C LYS A 331 7.08 3.73 -24.00
N GLY A 332 7.58 4.66 -23.18
CA GLY A 332 8.89 5.30 -23.35
C GLY A 332 10.10 4.45 -22.97
N ILE A 333 9.93 3.48 -22.07
CA ILE A 333 11.03 2.60 -21.63
C ILE A 333 11.33 1.51 -22.66
N LYS A 334 12.60 1.22 -22.92
CA LYS A 334 13.08 0.18 -23.84
C LYS A 334 13.39 -1.13 -23.11
N ASN A 335 13.08 -2.26 -23.75
CA ASN A 335 13.46 -3.58 -23.25
C ASN A 335 14.99 -3.73 -23.24
N THR A 336 15.54 -4.41 -22.24
CA THR A 336 16.97 -4.76 -22.16
C THR A 336 17.11 -6.24 -21.82
N LEU A 337 17.17 -7.09 -22.84
CA LEU A 337 17.09 -8.54 -22.69
C LEU A 337 18.37 -9.19 -22.14
N ASN A 338 19.52 -8.55 -22.35
CA ASN A 338 20.83 -9.03 -21.91
C ASN A 338 21.36 -8.25 -20.70
N ALA A 339 20.46 -7.78 -19.82
CA ALA A 339 20.88 -7.09 -18.61
C ALA A 339 21.51 -8.07 -17.62
N LYS A 340 22.25 -7.51 -16.66
CA LYS A 340 22.81 -8.25 -15.53
C LYS A 340 22.27 -7.66 -14.23
N ASP A 341 21.95 -8.52 -13.28
CA ASP A 341 21.61 -8.08 -11.94
C ASP A 341 22.86 -7.74 -11.11
N THR A 342 22.66 -7.40 -9.84
CA THR A 342 23.75 -7.03 -8.93
C THR A 342 24.75 -8.14 -8.66
N ASN A 343 24.35 -9.41 -8.89
CA ASN A 343 25.20 -10.59 -8.73
C ASN A 343 25.77 -11.06 -10.08
N GLN A 344 25.72 -10.21 -11.11
CA GLN A 344 26.16 -10.50 -12.47
C GLN A 344 25.37 -11.63 -13.17
N GLN A 345 24.22 -12.04 -12.62
CA GLN A 345 23.38 -13.05 -13.24
C GLN A 345 22.55 -12.43 -14.37
N PRO A 346 22.34 -13.15 -15.49
CA PRO A 346 21.48 -12.68 -16.57
C PRO A 346 20.06 -12.38 -16.06
N ILE A 347 19.52 -11.25 -16.50
CA ILE A 347 18.13 -10.89 -16.30
C ILE A 347 17.56 -10.24 -17.55
N SER A 348 16.39 -10.70 -17.98
CA SER A 348 15.67 -10.10 -19.10
C SER A 348 14.74 -9.00 -18.58
N LEU A 349 15.08 -7.74 -18.86
CA LEU A 349 14.21 -6.61 -18.60
C LEU A 349 13.24 -6.44 -19.78
N ASN A 350 12.28 -7.37 -19.87
CA ASN A 350 11.18 -7.29 -20.81
C ASN A 350 9.93 -6.73 -20.10
N PHE A 351 9.40 -5.63 -20.61
CA PHE A 351 8.22 -4.95 -20.07
C PHE A 351 6.95 -5.16 -20.90
N ASP A 352 6.94 -6.05 -21.90
CA ASP A 352 5.80 -6.25 -22.80
C ASP A 352 4.52 -6.57 -22.02
N ASN A 353 4.58 -7.50 -21.05
CA ASN A 353 3.45 -7.78 -20.15
C ASN A 353 2.94 -6.54 -19.39
N ILE A 354 3.83 -5.60 -19.05
CA ILE A 354 3.47 -4.38 -18.33
C ILE A 354 2.86 -3.36 -19.31
N ARG A 355 3.37 -3.28 -20.53
CA ARG A 355 2.78 -2.44 -21.59
C ARG A 355 1.39 -2.94 -21.96
N ASP A 356 1.21 -4.26 -22.08
CA ASP A 356 -0.10 -4.88 -22.32
C ASP A 356 -1.08 -4.57 -21.19
N PHE A 357 -0.61 -4.56 -19.94
CA PHE A 357 -1.42 -4.19 -18.79
C PHE A 357 -1.93 -2.75 -18.87
N TYR A 358 -1.08 -1.81 -19.29
CA TYR A 358 -1.45 -0.40 -19.48
C TYR A 358 -1.97 -0.08 -20.89
N GLN A 359 -2.17 -1.08 -21.76
CA GLN A 359 -2.65 -0.85 -23.12
C GLN A 359 -4.01 -0.15 -23.17
N PRO A 360 -5.02 -0.51 -22.34
CA PRO A 360 -6.30 0.18 -22.35
C PRO A 360 -6.13 1.65 -21.98
N GLU A 361 -6.78 2.55 -22.73
CA GLU A 361 -6.78 3.99 -22.44
C GLU A 361 -7.57 4.30 -21.16
N VAL A 362 -8.67 3.60 -20.93
CA VAL A 362 -9.51 3.79 -19.74
C VAL A 362 -9.04 2.88 -18.61
N CYS A 363 -8.70 3.48 -17.47
CA CYS A 363 -8.31 2.78 -16.25
C CYS A 363 -9.49 2.01 -15.67
N SER A 364 -9.33 0.69 -15.51
CA SER A 364 -10.36 -0.18 -14.94
C SER A 364 -10.38 -0.25 -13.41
N TYR A 365 -9.50 0.53 -12.76
CA TYR A 365 -9.25 0.51 -11.32
C TYR A 365 -9.67 1.83 -10.67
N ASN A 366 -10.14 1.74 -9.43
CA ASN A 366 -10.61 2.89 -8.68
C ASN A 366 -9.50 3.59 -7.91
N LEU A 367 -8.41 2.89 -7.58
CA LEU A 367 -7.34 3.46 -6.78
C LEU A 367 -6.04 2.65 -6.94
N ARG A 368 -4.91 3.28 -6.59
CA ARG A 368 -3.63 2.60 -6.42
C ARG A 368 -3.14 2.73 -4.98
N ILE A 369 -3.10 1.63 -4.26
CA ILE A 369 -2.78 1.59 -2.82
C ILE A 369 -1.50 0.81 -2.52
N GLY A 370 -0.97 1.02 -1.31
CA GLY A 370 0.15 0.26 -0.79
C GLY A 370 1.51 0.75 -1.26
N TRP A 371 2.54 0.02 -0.84
CA TRP A 371 3.95 0.44 -1.00
C TRP A 371 4.36 0.70 -2.46
N ALA A 372 3.70 0.03 -3.41
CA ALA A 372 4.03 0.11 -4.82
C ALA A 372 3.49 1.35 -5.53
N SER A 373 2.52 2.07 -4.94
CA SER A 373 1.94 3.28 -5.55
C SER A 373 3.00 4.38 -5.75
N GLY A 374 4.02 4.41 -4.88
CA GLY A 374 5.14 5.35 -5.00
C GLY A 374 4.69 6.80 -4.91
N MET A 375 5.55 7.72 -5.36
CA MET A 375 5.32 9.16 -5.23
C MET A 375 4.00 9.58 -5.90
N ASN A 376 3.74 9.13 -7.13
CA ASN A 376 2.53 9.51 -7.87
C ASN A 376 1.23 9.01 -7.23
N GLY A 377 1.28 8.06 -6.30
CA GLY A 377 0.09 7.59 -5.58
C GLY A 377 0.08 7.86 -4.09
N THR A 378 1.05 8.59 -3.58
CA THR A 378 1.05 9.07 -2.19
C THR A 378 1.09 10.59 -2.09
N THR A 379 1.18 11.31 -3.21
CA THR A 379 1.23 12.78 -3.26
C THR A 379 0.44 13.31 -4.46
N VAL A 380 0.31 14.64 -4.54
CA VAL A 380 -0.35 15.36 -5.64
C VAL A 380 0.61 15.70 -6.80
N ASN A 381 1.76 15.03 -6.87
CA ASN A 381 2.87 15.37 -7.77
C ASN A 381 2.51 15.42 -9.26
N LEU A 382 1.43 14.74 -9.67
CA LEU A 382 0.92 14.79 -11.04
C LEU A 382 0.32 16.13 -11.45
N LEU A 383 0.11 17.07 -10.52
CA LEU A 383 -0.34 18.43 -10.84
C LEU A 383 0.83 19.38 -11.12
N PHE A 384 2.00 19.13 -10.52
CA PHE A 384 3.15 20.03 -10.65
C PHE A 384 3.71 20.00 -12.06
N ASP A 385 4.32 21.11 -12.48
CA ASP A 385 5.02 21.15 -13.76
C ASP A 385 6.21 20.15 -13.80
N PRO A 386 6.61 19.68 -14.99
CA PRO A 386 7.67 18.68 -15.12
C PRO A 386 9.02 19.10 -14.54
N GLU A 387 9.38 20.39 -14.57
CA GLU A 387 10.68 20.86 -14.04
C GLU A 387 10.69 20.79 -12.52
N LEU A 388 9.61 21.22 -11.85
CA LEU A 388 9.50 21.06 -10.40
C LEU A 388 9.55 19.57 -9.98
N ARG A 389 8.93 18.66 -10.74
CA ARG A 389 9.04 17.21 -10.46
C ARG A 389 10.49 16.72 -10.52
N LYS A 390 11.29 17.21 -11.49
CA LYS A 390 12.73 16.90 -11.59
C LYS A 390 13.50 17.47 -10.41
N GLU A 391 13.21 18.70 -10.00
CA GLU A 391 13.82 19.32 -8.82
C GLU A 391 13.50 18.52 -7.54
N ILE A 392 12.24 18.10 -7.37
CA ILE A 392 11.80 17.26 -6.23
C ILE A 392 12.57 15.95 -6.24
N ARG A 393 12.66 15.27 -7.38
CA ARG A 393 13.43 14.03 -7.53
C ARG A 393 14.89 14.24 -7.08
N ASP A 394 15.54 15.30 -7.53
CA ASP A 394 16.98 15.50 -7.32
C ASP A 394 17.34 15.96 -5.91
N ASN A 395 16.46 16.73 -5.27
CA ASN A 395 16.69 17.26 -3.92
C ASN A 395 16.16 16.34 -2.82
N CYS A 396 15.07 15.61 -3.06
CA CYS A 396 14.43 14.77 -2.05
C CYS A 396 14.87 13.30 -2.09
N SER A 397 15.58 12.87 -3.14
CA SER A 397 16.16 11.52 -3.18
C SER A 397 17.38 11.41 -2.26
N PRO A 398 17.60 10.27 -1.55
CA PRO A 398 18.80 10.07 -0.73
C PRO A 398 20.12 10.25 -1.51
N ARG A 399 20.09 9.96 -2.82
CA ARG A 399 21.16 10.23 -3.77
C ARG A 399 20.59 11.06 -4.91
N LYS A 400 21.28 12.14 -5.28
CA LYS A 400 20.97 12.93 -6.48
C LYS A 400 20.82 12.00 -7.68
N ALA A 401 19.86 12.31 -8.54
CA ALA A 401 19.50 11.45 -9.65
C ALA A 401 19.24 12.28 -10.92
N PRO A 402 20.17 13.18 -11.30
CA PRO A 402 20.01 13.96 -12.52
C PRO A 402 19.81 13.02 -13.71
N ASP A 403 19.06 13.50 -14.70
CA ASP A 403 18.83 12.82 -15.98
C ASP A 403 18.01 11.51 -15.92
N PHE A 404 17.56 11.09 -14.73
CA PHE A 404 16.55 10.03 -14.60
C PHE A 404 15.16 10.57 -14.83
N GLU A 405 14.22 9.76 -15.32
CA GLU A 405 12.81 10.16 -15.38
C GLU A 405 12.26 10.56 -14.00
N ALA A 406 11.30 11.48 -13.93
CA ALA A 406 10.67 11.89 -12.68
C ALA A 406 9.20 11.39 -12.61
N PRO A 407 8.80 10.61 -11.59
CA PRO A 407 9.62 10.10 -10.49
C PRO A 407 10.55 8.95 -10.93
N LYS A 408 11.70 8.87 -10.25
CA LYS A 408 12.84 8.01 -10.62
C LYS A 408 12.54 6.54 -10.83
N SER A 409 11.67 5.97 -10.01
CA SER A 409 11.59 4.51 -9.86
C SER A 409 10.19 3.97 -9.96
N ARG A 410 10.05 2.85 -10.67
CA ARG A 410 8.86 1.99 -10.67
C ARG A 410 9.20 0.63 -10.09
N ARG A 411 8.19 -0.06 -9.59
CA ARG A 411 8.31 -1.39 -9.00
C ARG A 411 7.48 -2.38 -9.79
N VAL A 412 8.11 -3.47 -10.18
CA VAL A 412 7.45 -4.56 -10.91
C VAL A 412 7.77 -5.88 -10.23
N VAL A 413 6.83 -6.82 -10.31
CA VAL A 413 6.96 -8.14 -9.68
C VAL A 413 7.30 -9.17 -10.74
N ALA A 414 8.34 -9.96 -10.47
CA ALA A 414 8.73 -11.06 -11.32
C ALA A 414 8.13 -12.38 -10.84
N LEU A 415 7.87 -13.27 -11.79
CA LEU A 415 7.56 -14.68 -11.52
C LEU A 415 8.81 -15.42 -11.04
N SER A 416 8.65 -16.67 -10.62
CA SER A 416 9.79 -17.54 -10.27
C SER A 416 10.77 -17.76 -11.43
N SER A 417 10.32 -17.60 -12.67
CA SER A 417 11.16 -17.62 -13.89
C SER A 417 11.96 -16.33 -14.10
N ARG A 418 11.82 -15.34 -13.21
CA ARG A 418 12.28 -13.95 -13.35
C ARG A 418 11.65 -13.16 -14.50
N GLU A 419 10.57 -13.67 -15.09
CA GLU A 419 9.73 -12.91 -16.03
C GLU A 419 8.97 -11.82 -15.29
N ILE A 420 9.10 -10.57 -15.74
CA ILE A 420 8.35 -9.43 -15.21
C ILE A 420 6.89 -9.56 -15.63
N LYS A 421 5.97 -9.60 -14.66
CA LYS A 421 4.56 -9.88 -14.94
C LYS A 421 3.55 -8.92 -14.34
N PHE A 422 3.80 -8.37 -13.14
CA PHE A 422 2.80 -7.58 -12.45
C PHE A 422 3.30 -6.20 -12.03
N VAL A 423 2.37 -5.25 -12.01
CA VAL A 423 2.51 -3.99 -11.27
C VAL A 423 1.62 -4.06 -10.03
N PRO A 424 2.16 -3.88 -8.81
CA PRO A 424 1.36 -3.97 -7.60
C PRO A 424 0.55 -2.70 -7.31
N GLY A 425 -0.52 -2.88 -6.56
CA GLY A 425 -1.23 -1.79 -5.88
C GLY A 425 -2.51 -1.31 -6.55
N TRP A 426 -2.75 -1.64 -7.81
CA TRP A 426 -4.01 -1.32 -8.48
C TRP A 426 -5.17 -2.12 -7.89
N VAL A 427 -6.19 -1.41 -7.41
CA VAL A 427 -7.37 -2.00 -6.76
C VAL A 427 -8.66 -1.56 -7.45
N LYS A 428 -9.58 -2.51 -7.60
CA LYS A 428 -10.92 -2.28 -8.10
C LYS A 428 -11.92 -2.44 -6.96
N PHE A 429 -12.88 -1.53 -6.91
CA PHE A 429 -13.97 -1.48 -5.97
C PHE A 429 -15.27 -1.86 -6.68
N GLN A 430 -16.05 -2.70 -6.02
CA GLN A 430 -17.38 -3.09 -6.48
C GLN A 430 -18.30 -3.13 -5.27
N GLU A 431 -19.44 -2.43 -5.34
CA GLU A 431 -20.47 -2.51 -4.31
C GLU A 431 -21.07 -3.92 -4.25
N VAL A 432 -21.35 -4.40 -3.03
CA VAL A 432 -21.76 -5.79 -2.74
C VAL A 432 -23.22 -5.88 -2.34
#